data_AF-A0A535FEK9-F1
#
_entry.id   AF-A0A535FEK9-F1
#
_cell.length_a   1.000
_cell.length_b   1.000
_cell.length_c   1.000
_cell.angle_alpha   90.00
_cell.angle_beta   90.00
_cell.angle_gamma   90.00
#
_symmetry.space_group_name_H-M   'P 1'
#
loop_
_entity.id
_entity.type
_entity.pdbx_description
1 polymer ?
#
loop_
_entity_poly.entity_id
_entity_poly.type
_entity_poly.pdbx_seq_one_letter_code
_entity_poly.pdbx_strand_id
1 'polypeptide(L)'
;MDSQRMGASPTDRPVRDLVVPPDEYFVMGDNRMGSYDSRSWGFMPRKNIIGRATLIYWPLGMDNNGLLPDVSAVFASVQQRVAARTGTQ
;
A
#
# COMPACT_ATOMS: atom_id res chain seq x y z
N MET A 1 35.52 -7.85 -9.24
CA MET A 1 34.88 -6.75 -8.49
C MET A 1 33.65 -6.36 -9.28
N ASP A 2 32.52 -6.98 -8.96
CA ASP A 2 31.35 -7.03 -9.85
C ASP A 2 30.60 -5.69 -9.87
N SER A 3 30.53 -5.11 -11.06
CA SER A 3 29.77 -3.91 -11.44
C SER A 3 28.25 -4.11 -11.46
N GLN A 4 27.76 -5.27 -10.99
CA GLN A 4 26.32 -5.60 -10.93
C GLN A 4 25.62 -5.13 -9.64
N ARG A 5 26.30 -4.38 -8.76
CA ARG A 5 25.73 -3.91 -7.48
C ARG A 5 25.35 -2.43 -7.42
N MET A 6 25.49 -1.66 -8.50
CA MET A 6 25.07 -0.24 -8.51
C MET A 6 24.10 0.03 -9.66
N GLY A 7 22.86 0.38 -9.33
CA GLY A 7 21.99 1.07 -10.26
C GLY A 7 20.61 0.49 -10.53
N ALA A 8 20.10 -0.46 -9.75
CA ALA A 8 18.66 -0.71 -9.71
C ALA A 8 18.14 -0.13 -8.40
N SER A 9 17.58 1.07 -8.44
CA SER A 9 16.58 1.40 -7.44
C SER A 9 15.57 0.25 -7.50
N PRO A 10 15.06 -0.27 -6.37
CA PRO A 10 14.11 -1.36 -6.44
C PRO A 10 12.81 -1.00 -7.21
N THR A 11 12.63 0.29 -7.54
CA THR A 11 11.62 0.82 -8.46
C THR A 11 11.91 0.61 -9.95
N ASP A 12 13.12 0.21 -10.35
CA ASP A 12 13.55 0.12 -11.75
C ASP A 12 13.06 -1.15 -12.47
N ARG A 13 12.52 -2.12 -11.72
CA ARG A 13 11.83 -3.26 -12.33
C ARG A 13 10.34 -2.92 -12.48
N PRO A 14 9.81 -2.87 -13.71
CA PRO A 14 8.39 -2.63 -13.89
C PRO A 14 7.60 -3.80 -13.29
N VAL A 15 6.83 -3.53 -12.24
CA VAL A 15 5.84 -4.49 -11.71
C VAL A 15 4.73 -4.59 -12.74
N ARG A 16 4.70 -5.69 -13.49
CA ARG A 16 3.70 -6.00 -14.51
C ARG A 16 3.15 -7.39 -14.25
N ASP A 17 1.83 -7.51 -14.38
CA ASP A 17 1.09 -8.79 -14.33
C ASP A 17 1.39 -9.66 -13.12
N LEU A 18 1.15 -9.10 -11.93
CA LEU A 18 1.39 -9.77 -10.67
C LEU A 18 0.08 -10.05 -9.92
N VAL A 19 -0.11 -11.31 -9.52
CA VAL A 19 -1.21 -11.76 -8.68
C VAL A 19 -0.70 -11.88 -7.24
N VAL A 20 -1.38 -11.21 -6.31
CA VAL A 20 -1.03 -11.26 -4.89
C VAL A 20 -1.48 -12.60 -4.31
N PRO A 21 -0.61 -13.36 -3.62
CA PRO A 21 -1.00 -14.60 -2.96
C PRO A 21 -2.08 -14.38 -1.87
N PRO A 22 -2.82 -15.45 -1.50
CA PRO A 22 -3.70 -15.40 -0.33
C PRO A 22 -2.96 -14.96 0.92
N ASP A 23 -3.64 -14.23 1.81
CA ASP A 23 -3.10 -13.70 3.08
C ASP A 23 -1.88 -12.77 2.98
N GLU A 24 -1.65 -12.21 1.79
CA GLU A 24 -0.58 -11.25 1.55
C GLU A 24 -1.10 -9.95 0.93
N TYR A 25 -0.30 -8.89 1.02
CA TYR A 25 -0.60 -7.57 0.50
C TYR A 25 0.57 -7.04 -0.32
N PHE A 26 0.25 -6.45 -1.47
CA PHE A 26 1.17 -5.59 -2.19
C PHE A 26 0.92 -4.14 -1.78
N VAL A 27 1.88 -3.52 -1.09
CA VAL A 27 1.76 -2.15 -0.57
C VAL A 27 2.66 -1.19 -1.35
N MET A 28 2.18 0.04 -1.53
CA MET A 28 2.92 1.10 -2.19
C MET A 28 2.76 2.39 -1.39
N GLY A 29 3.87 3.10 -1.20
CA GLY A 29 3.82 4.45 -0.64
C GLY A 29 3.42 5.46 -1.69
N ASP A 30 2.79 6.56 -1.27
CA ASP A 30 2.35 7.62 -2.18
C ASP A 30 3.53 8.37 -2.81
N ASN A 31 4.63 8.56 -2.06
CA ASN A 31 5.88 9.08 -2.61
C ASN A 31 6.63 7.98 -3.38
N ARG A 32 6.20 7.76 -4.63
CA ARG A 32 6.63 6.62 -5.46
C ARG A 32 8.14 6.51 -5.65
N MET A 33 8.84 7.63 -5.77
CA MET A 33 10.28 7.65 -6.00
C MET A 33 11.08 7.49 -4.70
N GLY A 34 10.52 7.90 -3.56
CA GLY A 34 11.19 7.85 -2.25
C GLY A 34 10.76 6.69 -1.35
N SER A 35 9.85 5.83 -1.79
CA SER A 35 9.26 4.77 -0.97
C SER A 35 9.99 3.43 -1.16
N TYR A 36 10.44 2.84 -0.04
CA TYR A 36 10.93 1.45 0.02
C TYR A 36 9.77 0.52 0.38
N ASP A 37 9.03 0.07 -0.63
CA ASP A 37 7.79 -0.69 -0.48
C ASP A 37 7.81 -2.04 -1.24
N SER A 38 6.65 -2.65 -1.51
CA SER A 38 6.58 -3.99 -2.09
C SER A 38 7.25 -4.14 -3.46
N ARG A 39 7.47 -3.03 -4.18
CA ARG A 39 8.30 -3.02 -5.39
C ARG A 39 9.74 -3.46 -5.11
N SER A 40 10.21 -3.18 -3.90
CA SER A 40 11.56 -3.46 -3.43
C SER A 40 11.72 -4.81 -2.73
N TRP A 41 10.80 -5.11 -1.81
CA TRP A 41 10.97 -6.22 -0.87
C TRP A 41 9.88 -7.30 -0.98
N GLY A 42 8.98 -7.21 -1.96
CA GLY A 42 7.94 -8.20 -2.20
C GLY A 42 6.70 -8.00 -1.33
N PHE A 43 5.97 -9.07 -1.04
CA PHE A 43 4.67 -8.99 -0.39
C PHE A 43 4.74 -8.89 1.13
N MET A 44 3.72 -8.25 1.72
CA MET A 44 3.56 -8.10 3.17
C MET A 44 2.53 -9.11 3.70
N PRO A 45 2.91 -10.06 4.57
CA PRO A 45 1.96 -10.98 5.20
C PRO A 45 0.89 -10.24 6.01
N ARG A 46 -0.38 -10.67 5.91
CA ARG A 46 -1.53 -10.10 6.64
C ARG A 46 -1.27 -9.96 8.14
N LYS A 47 -0.61 -10.95 8.73
CA LYS A 47 -0.31 -11.02 10.18
C LYS A 47 0.57 -9.87 10.67
N ASN A 48 1.34 -9.24 9.78
CA ASN A 48 2.20 -8.11 10.12
C ASN A 48 1.44 -6.76 10.08
N ILE A 49 0.17 -6.74 9.65
CA ILE A 49 -0.66 -5.53 9.59
C ILE A 49 -1.43 -5.37 10.90
N ILE A 50 -1.08 -4.34 11.66
CA ILE A 50 -1.70 -3.99 12.95
C ILE A 50 -3.09 -3.35 12.75
N GLY A 51 -3.24 -2.45 11.78
CA GLY A 51 -4.50 -1.73 11.59
C GLY A 51 -4.49 -0.74 10.42
N ARG A 52 -5.55 0.07 10.33
CA ARG A 52 -5.73 1.11 9.31
C ARG A 52 -5.43 2.49 9.90
N ALA A 53 -4.70 3.32 9.17
CA ALA A 53 -4.50 4.72 9.54
C ALA A 53 -5.80 5.50 9.34
N THR A 54 -6.29 6.16 10.40
CA THR A 54 -7.58 6.88 10.41
C THR A 54 -7.49 8.29 11.00
N LEU A 55 -6.38 8.62 11.66
CA LEU A 55 -6.15 9.87 12.39
C LEU A 55 -4.86 10.53 11.89
N ILE A 56 -4.93 11.83 11.58
CA ILE A 56 -3.79 12.72 11.39
C ILE A 56 -3.68 13.57 12.65
N TYR A 57 -2.69 13.29 13.51
CA TYR A 57 -2.58 13.98 14.79
C TYR A 57 -1.87 15.36 14.69
N TRP A 58 -1.17 15.66 13.59
CA TRP A 58 -0.37 16.87 13.41
C TRP A 58 -0.39 17.38 11.95
N PRO A 59 -0.39 18.71 11.70
CA PRO A 59 -0.44 19.80 12.68
C PRO A 59 -1.82 20.01 13.29
N LEU A 60 -1.87 20.34 14.58
CA LEU A 60 -3.11 20.70 15.25
C LEU A 60 -3.55 22.11 14.80
N GLY A 61 -4.77 22.25 14.30
CA GLY A 61 -5.39 23.56 14.07
C GLY A 61 -5.25 24.15 12.66
N MET A 62 -4.73 23.39 11.69
CA MET A 62 -4.89 23.71 10.27
C MET A 62 -6.18 23.04 9.78
N ASP A 63 -7.33 23.65 10.10
CA ASP A 63 -8.63 23.46 9.42
C ASP A 63 -9.15 22.00 9.30
N ASN A 64 -8.55 21.06 10.04
CA ASN A 64 -8.94 19.66 10.13
C ASN A 64 -9.15 19.26 11.61
N ASN A 65 -10.19 18.48 11.90
CA ASN A 65 -10.48 18.00 13.25
C ASN A 65 -9.60 16.79 13.65
N GLY A 66 -8.41 16.64 13.04
CA GLY A 66 -7.50 15.51 13.23
C GLY A 66 -7.94 14.18 12.59
N LEU A 67 -9.16 14.06 12.08
CA LEU A 67 -9.61 12.89 11.33
C LEU A 67 -9.31 13.05 9.84
N LEU A 68 -8.97 11.95 9.16
CA LEU A 68 -9.05 11.94 7.70
C LEU A 68 -10.49 12.24 7.29
N PRO A 69 -10.75 13.12 6.30
CA PRO A 69 -12.09 13.30 5.78
C PRO A 69 -12.58 11.96 5.24
N ASP A 70 -13.76 11.53 5.69
CA ASP A 70 -14.46 10.38 5.14
C ASP A 70 -13.70 9.02 5.21
N VAL A 71 -13.12 8.73 6.39
CA VAL A 71 -12.56 7.40 6.71
C VAL A 71 -13.55 6.27 6.36
N SER A 72 -14.84 6.51 6.57
CA SER A 72 -15.87 5.49 6.35
C SER A 72 -16.10 5.19 4.87
N ALA A 73 -16.23 6.17 3.97
CA ALA A 73 -16.44 5.87 2.56
C ALA A 73 -15.18 5.32 1.88
N VAL A 74 -14.00 5.84 2.22
CA VAL A 74 -12.73 5.33 1.68
C VAL A 74 -12.61 3.83 1.96
N PHE A 75 -12.82 3.40 3.21
CA PHE A 75 -12.69 1.98 3.55
C PHE A 75 -13.92 1.13 3.22
N ALA A 76 -15.13 1.70 3.17
CA ALA A 76 -16.33 0.98 2.71
C ALA A 76 -16.19 0.54 1.25
N SER A 77 -15.64 1.42 0.39
CA SER A 77 -15.45 1.13 -1.03
C SER A 77 -14.38 0.05 -1.30
N VAL A 78 -13.39 -0.09 -0.41
CA VAL A 78 -12.30 -1.07 -0.56
C VAL A 78 -12.82 -2.49 -0.41
N GLN A 79 -13.70 -2.77 0.56
CA GLN A 79 -14.23 -4.13 0.75
C GLN A 79 -15.22 -4.54 -0.35
N GLN A 80 -16.00 -3.60 -0.87
CA GLN A 80 -17.00 -3.88 -1.91
C GLN A 80 -16.37 -4.35 -3.23
N ARG A 81 -15.20 -3.81 -3.61
CA ARG A 81 -14.49 -4.20 -4.85
C ARG A 81 -13.79 -5.55 -4.75
N VAL A 82 -13.42 -5.98 -3.55
CA VAL A 82 -12.86 -7.31 -3.30
C VAL A 82 -13.98 -8.36 -3.36
N ALA A 83 -15.11 -8.12 -2.69
CA ALA A 83 -16.25 -9.03 -2.71
C ALA A 83 -16.84 -9.22 -4.12
N ALA A 84 -16.92 -8.15 -4.92
CA ALA A 84 -17.43 -8.21 -6.30
C ALA A 84 -16.53 -8.98 -7.28
N ARG A 85 -15.29 -9.33 -6.90
CA ARG A 85 -14.36 -10.14 -7.73
C ARG A 85 -14.27 -11.60 -7.29
N THR A 86 -14.84 -11.96 -6.14
CA THR A 86 -14.84 -13.34 -5.63
C THR A 86 -16.16 -14.08 -5.94
N GLY A 87 -17.16 -13.40 -6.51
CA GLY A 87 -18.34 -14.03 -7.08
C GLY A 87 -18.23 -14.10 -8.60
N THR A 88 -18.19 -15.32 -9.15
CA THR A 88 -18.14 -15.70 -10.58
C THR A 88 -16.74 -16.03 -11.11
N GLN A 89 -16.26 -17.24 -10.77
CA GLN A 89 -16.09 -18.34 -11.73
C GLN A 89 -16.59 -19.63 -11.08
#